data_AF-A0AB39IG23-F1
#
_entry.id   AF-A0AB39IG23-F1
#
_cell.length_a   1.000
_cell.length_b   1.000
_cell.length_c   1.000
_cell.angle_alpha   90.00
_cell.angle_beta   90.00
_cell.angle_gamma   90.00
#
_symmetry.space_group_name_H-M   'P 1'
#
loop_
_entity.id
_entity.type
_entity.pdbx_description
1 polymer ?
#
loop_
_entity_poly.entity_id
_entity_poly.type
_entity_poly.pdbx_seq_one_letter_code
_entity_poly.pdbx_strand_id
1 'polypeptide(L)'
;MALIHLMRVYDVHQPMEPAAFLVDRLWPRGVAKSRLAGVVWLKDVAPSHELRRWYHANPVEWDAFVGLYRAELRQHSAWQPLITRLRQNGPITLLYGSRDTQRNHAMVLRDFLVEQVDA
;
A
#
# COMPACT_ATOMS: atom_id res chain seq x y z
N MET A 1 8.94 13.21 -11.37
CA MET A 1 7.84 12.22 -11.31
C MET A 1 8.18 11.21 -10.22
N ALA A 2 7.33 11.09 -9.20
CA ALA A 2 7.44 10.02 -8.20
C ALA A 2 7.16 8.67 -8.86
N LEU A 3 8.12 7.74 -8.84
CA LEU A 3 7.96 6.41 -9.44
C LEU A 3 7.50 5.41 -8.36
N ILE A 4 6.20 5.08 -8.36
CA ILE A 4 5.59 4.13 -7.43
C ILE A 4 5.05 2.94 -8.21
N HIS A 5 5.60 1.75 -7.94
CA HIS A 5 5.12 0.50 -8.50
C HIS A 5 4.14 -0.19 -7.56
N LEU A 6 3.14 -0.85 -8.13
CA LEU A 6 2.22 -1.72 -7.41
C LEU A 6 2.47 -3.15 -7.83
N MET A 7 2.72 -4.04 -6.88
CA MET A 7 2.96 -5.46 -7.18
C MET A 7 2.25 -6.33 -6.15
N ARG A 8 1.61 -7.41 -6.62
CA ARG A 8 1.03 -8.38 -5.70
C ARG A 8 2.15 -9.19 -5.05
N VAL A 9 2.00 -9.45 -3.76
CA VAL A 9 2.89 -10.35 -2.98
C VAL A 9 2.94 -11.79 -3.50
N TYR A 10 2.00 -12.16 -4.37
CA TYR A 10 1.97 -13.47 -5.02
C TYR A 10 2.81 -13.53 -6.29
N ASP A 11 3.13 -12.36 -6.86
CA ASP A 11 3.79 -12.19 -8.16
C ASP A 11 5.24 -11.67 -8.00
N VAL A 12 5.72 -11.53 -6.76
CA VAL A 12 7.11 -11.16 -6.47
C VAL A 12 8.08 -12.28 -6.87
N HIS A 13 9.17 -11.85 -7.51
CA HIS A 13 10.34 -12.64 -7.88
C HIS A 13 11.53 -12.22 -6.99
N GLN A 14 12.48 -13.14 -6.76
CA GLN A 14 13.70 -12.85 -5.99
C GLN A 14 14.93 -12.73 -6.90
N PRO A 15 15.93 -11.89 -6.53
CA PRO A 15 15.91 -10.97 -5.40
C PRO A 15 14.93 -9.82 -5.65
N MET A 16 14.33 -9.32 -4.57
CA MET A 16 13.44 -8.17 -4.67
C MET A 16 14.27 -6.90 -4.88
N GLU A 17 13.69 -5.95 -5.61
CA GLU A 17 14.24 -4.62 -5.71
C GLU A 17 14.34 -3.94 -4.33
N PRO A 18 15.40 -3.16 -4.06
CA PRO A 18 15.49 -2.36 -2.86
C PRO A 18 14.33 -1.35 -2.80
N ALA A 19 13.83 -1.08 -1.58
CA ALA A 19 12.67 -0.21 -1.32
C ALA A 19 11.28 -0.81 -1.69
N ALA A 20 11.11 -2.10 -1.39
CA ALA A 20 9.81 -2.75 -1.37
C ALA A 20 9.13 -2.66 0.02
N PHE A 21 7.86 -2.30 0.04
CA PHE A 21 7.07 -2.09 1.26
C PHE A 21 5.77 -2.90 1.22
N LEU A 22 5.55 -3.77 2.20
CA LEU A 22 4.26 -4.43 2.38
C LEU A 22 3.29 -3.44 3.02
N VAL A 23 2.18 -3.17 2.34
CA VAL A 23 1.17 -2.18 2.77
C VAL A 23 -0.16 -2.83 3.14
N ASP A 24 -0.19 -4.15 3.30
CA ASP A 24 -1.34 -4.83 3.89
C ASP A 24 -1.31 -4.73 5.42
N ARG A 25 -2.48 -4.53 6.02
CA ARG A 25 -2.66 -4.58 7.48
C ARG A 25 -2.26 -5.93 8.05
N LEU A 26 -2.58 -6.99 7.32
CA LEU A 26 -2.38 -8.39 7.70
C LEU A 26 -1.28 -8.99 6.84
N TRP A 27 -0.54 -9.93 7.42
CA TRP A 27 0.40 -10.71 6.64
C TRP A 27 -0.35 -11.52 5.55
N PRO A 28 0.09 -11.51 4.28
CA PRO A 28 -0.60 -12.22 3.21
C PRO A 28 -0.64 -13.73 3.46
N ARG A 29 -1.81 -14.33 3.25
CA ARG A 29 -2.01 -15.77 3.43
C ARG A 29 -1.16 -16.55 2.43
N GLY A 30 -0.51 -17.62 2.90
CA GLY A 30 0.30 -18.51 2.08
C GLY A 30 1.65 -17.93 1.62
N VAL A 31 2.04 -16.74 2.11
CA VAL A 31 3.34 -16.13 1.79
C VAL A 31 4.30 -16.37 2.95
N ALA A 32 5.44 -17.03 2.70
CA ALA A 32 6.48 -17.20 3.71
C ALA A 32 7.21 -15.86 3.99
N LYS A 33 7.64 -15.63 5.24
CA LYS A 33 8.44 -14.45 5.59
C LYS A 33 9.73 -14.34 4.79
N SER A 34 10.39 -15.47 4.51
CA SER A 34 11.59 -15.54 3.67
C SER A 34 11.34 -15.09 2.23
N ARG A 35 10.11 -15.23 1.71
CA ARG A 35 9.76 -14.76 0.37
C ARG A 35 9.85 -13.24 0.26
N LEU A 36 9.55 -12.55 1.36
CA LEU A 36 9.57 -11.10 1.51
C LEU A 36 10.78 -10.63 2.34
N ALA A 37 11.90 -11.37 2.33
CA ALA A 37 13.12 -10.95 2.99
C ALA A 37 13.58 -9.59 2.44
N GLY A 38 13.85 -8.64 3.35
CA GLY A 38 14.18 -7.26 2.98
C GLY A 38 12.98 -6.35 2.69
N VAL A 39 11.73 -6.86 2.72
CA VAL A 39 10.53 -6.00 2.69
C VAL A 39 10.36 -5.32 4.04
N VAL A 40 10.08 -4.01 4.02
CA VAL A 40 9.60 -3.30 5.19
C VAL A 40 8.07 -3.42 5.28
N TRP A 41 7.55 -3.89 6.41
CA TRP A 41 6.11 -4.02 6.61
C TRP A 41 5.51 -2.77 7.26
N LEU A 42 4.82 -1.95 6.47
CA LEU A 42 4.15 -0.72 6.90
C LEU A 42 2.67 -0.97 7.17
N LYS A 43 2.34 -1.92 8.04
CA LYS A 43 0.95 -2.30 8.34
C LYS A 43 0.04 -1.15 8.80
N ASP A 44 0.61 -0.08 9.34
CA ASP A 44 -0.14 1.07 9.87
C ASP A 44 -0.49 2.10 8.79
N VAL A 45 0.02 1.93 7.56
CA VAL A 45 -0.44 2.71 6.41
C VAL A 45 -1.73 2.15 5.80
N ALA A 46 -2.00 0.86 6.04
CA ALA A 46 -3.17 0.17 5.52
C ALA A 46 -4.47 0.74 6.10
N PRO A 47 -5.61 0.59 5.40
CA PRO A 47 -6.91 0.98 5.96
C PRO A 47 -7.15 0.30 7.30
N SER A 48 -7.90 0.98 8.17
CA SER A 48 -8.23 0.45 9.49
C SER A 48 -8.98 -0.88 9.40
N HIS A 49 -9.00 -1.61 10.52
CA HIS A 49 -9.73 -2.87 10.58
C HIS A 49 -11.24 -2.68 10.32
N GLU A 50 -11.79 -1.57 10.80
CA GLU A 50 -13.20 -1.22 10.61
C GLU A 50 -13.49 -0.89 9.15
N LEU A 51 -12.71 -0.01 8.54
CA LEU A 51 -12.88 0.35 7.13
C LEU A 51 -12.70 -0.85 6.20
N ARG A 52 -11.71 -1.70 6.47
CA ARG A 52 -11.49 -2.95 5.72
C ARG A 52 -12.70 -3.89 5.82
N ARG A 53 -13.27 -4.09 7.01
CA ARG A 53 -14.48 -4.92 7.18
C ARG A 53 -15.68 -4.32 6.44
N TRP A 54 -15.86 -3.00 6.56
CA TRP A 54 -16.94 -2.29 5.91
C TRP A 54 -16.88 -2.42 4.39
N TYR A 55 -15.70 -2.24 3.77
CA TYR A 55 -15.56 -2.37 2.32
C TYR A 55 -15.73 -3.82 1.84
N HIS A 56 -15.28 -4.81 2.61
CA HIS A 56 -15.54 -6.22 2.29
C HIS A 56 -17.03 -6.57 2.31
N ALA A 57 -17.84 -5.91 3.15
CA ALA A 57 -19.28 -6.07 3.17
C ALA A 57 -19.99 -5.26 2.06
N ASN A 58 -19.36 -4.19 1.56
CA ASN A 58 -19.94 -3.25 0.58
C ASN A 58 -19.00 -3.02 -0.62
N PRO A 59 -18.64 -4.05 -1.40
CA PRO A 59 -17.62 -3.93 -2.45
C PRO A 59 -18.00 -3.02 -3.62
N VAL A 60 -19.29 -2.68 -3.77
CA VAL A 60 -19.77 -1.72 -4.79
C VAL A 60 -19.46 -0.27 -4.41
N GLU A 61 -19.23 0.02 -3.13
CA GLU A 61 -19.01 1.36 -2.57
C GLU A 61 -17.53 1.79 -2.66
N TRP A 62 -16.92 1.64 -3.85
CA TRP A 62 -15.51 1.93 -4.05
C TRP A 62 -15.16 3.41 -3.77
N ASP A 63 -15.93 4.35 -4.29
CA ASP A 63 -15.63 5.77 -4.16
C ASP A 63 -15.72 6.24 -2.69
N ALA A 64 -16.70 5.70 -1.95
CA ALA A 64 -16.81 5.92 -0.52
C ALA A 64 -15.62 5.31 0.24
N PHE A 65 -15.16 4.11 -0.12
CA PHE A 65 -13.94 3.52 0.44
C PHE A 65 -12.71 4.40 0.20
N VAL A 66 -12.54 4.92 -1.02
CA VAL A 66 -11.43 5.82 -1.37
C VAL A 66 -11.45 7.07 -0.48
N GLY A 67 -12.61 7.71 -0.34
CA GLY A 67 -12.76 8.90 0.50
C GLY A 67 -12.44 8.66 1.96
N LEU A 68 -13.00 7.58 2.54
CA LEU A 68 -12.78 7.20 3.93
C LEU A 68 -11.32 6.83 4.19
N TYR A 69 -10.69 6.05 3.31
CA TYR A 69 -9.29 5.66 3.49
C TYR A 69 -8.36 6.86 3.39
N ARG A 70 -8.61 7.78 2.46
CA ARG A 70 -7.84 9.04 2.36
C ARG A 70 -8.03 9.92 3.60
N ALA A 71 -9.20 9.91 4.21
CA ALA A 71 -9.41 10.60 5.49
C ALA A 71 -8.57 9.97 6.60
N GLU A 72 -8.52 8.63 6.71
CA GLU A 72 -7.65 7.92 7.66
C GLU A 72 -6.17 8.28 7.43
N LEU A 73 -5.70 8.24 6.18
CA LEU A 73 -4.32 8.58 5.83
C LEU A 73 -3.93 10.00 6.26
N ARG A 74 -4.84 10.98 6.20
CA ARG A 74 -4.58 12.36 6.66
C ARG A 74 -4.51 12.50 8.17
N GLN A 75 -5.06 11.56 8.93
CA GLN A 75 -5.08 11.63 10.40
C GLN A 75 -3.79 11.13 11.06
N HIS A 76 -2.88 10.54 10.29
CA HIS A 76 -1.64 9.97 10.83
C HIS A 76 -0.47 10.10 9.86
N SER A 77 0.74 9.88 10.34
CA SER A 77 1.99 10.04 9.59
C SER A 77 2.66 8.74 9.14
N ALA A 78 1.98 7.59 9.24
CA ALA A 78 2.57 6.27 8.93
C ALA A 78 3.11 6.15 7.49
N TRP A 79 2.64 6.99 6.55
CA TRP A 79 3.11 7.05 5.17
C TRP A 79 4.36 7.93 4.96
N GLN A 80 4.77 8.73 5.94
CA GLN A 80 5.92 9.65 5.80
C GLN A 80 7.23 8.97 5.37
N PRO A 81 7.58 7.75 5.84
CA PRO A 81 8.78 7.06 5.37
C PRO A 81 8.79 6.83 3.85
N LEU A 82 7.62 6.64 3.23
CA LEU A 82 7.49 6.46 1.78
C LEU A 82 7.77 7.78 1.05
N ILE A 83 7.28 8.91 1.57
CA ILE A 83 7.55 10.24 1.02
C ILE A 83 9.02 10.60 1.12
N THR A 84 9.65 10.35 2.26
CA THR A 84 11.09 10.55 2.43
C THR A 84 11.88 9.77 1.38
N ARG A 85 11.49 8.51 1.12
CA ARG A 85 12.14 7.67 0.11
C ARG A 85 11.93 8.20 -1.31
N LEU A 86 10.71 8.63 -1.63
CA LEU A 86 10.35 9.19 -2.94
C LEU A 86 11.09 10.50 -3.23
N ARG A 87 11.23 11.38 -2.24
CA ARG A 87 11.98 12.64 -2.36
C ARG A 87 13.48 12.45 -2.52
N GLN A 88 14.02 11.29 -2.15
CA GLN A 88 15.41 10.89 -2.42
C GLN A 88 15.58 10.33 -3.86
N ASN A 89 14.64 10.58 -4.77
CA ASN A 89 14.60 10.07 -6.15
C ASN A 89 14.69 8.54 -6.28
N GLY A 90 14.31 7.81 -5.22
CA GLY A 90 14.25 6.35 -5.26
C GLY A 90 12.86 5.87 -5.65
N PRO A 91 12.69 5.04 -6.70
CA PRO A 91 11.43 4.33 -6.88
C PRO A 91 11.12 3.46 -5.66
N ILE A 92 9.82 3.27 -5.41
CA ILE A 92 9.34 2.35 -4.38
C ILE A 92 8.36 1.35 -4.99
N THR A 93 8.31 0.16 -4.39
CA THR A 93 7.31 -0.86 -4.72
C THR A 93 6.38 -1.07 -3.54
N LEU A 94 5.09 -0.81 -3.72
CA LEU A 94 4.06 -1.12 -2.74
C LEU A 94 3.53 -2.54 -3.02
N LEU A 95 3.75 -3.42 -2.05
CA LEU A 95 3.32 -4.81 -2.08
C LEU A 95 1.97 -4.98 -1.39
N TYR A 96 1.04 -5.66 -2.06
CA TYR A 96 -0.31 -5.91 -1.56
C TYR A 96 -0.80 -7.33 -1.87
N GLY A 97 -1.79 -7.80 -1.11
CA GLY A 97 -2.33 -9.16 -1.21
C GLY A 97 -3.69 -9.27 -1.90
N SER A 98 -4.35 -8.16 -2.24
CA SER A 98 -5.65 -8.18 -2.93
C SER A 98 -5.57 -8.98 -4.25
N ARG A 99 -6.65 -9.68 -4.58
CA ARG A 99 -6.82 -10.31 -5.91
C ARG A 99 -7.28 -9.30 -6.95
N ASP A 100 -8.00 -8.26 -6.52
CA ASP A 100 -8.43 -7.18 -7.40
C ASP A 100 -7.26 -6.22 -7.62
N THR A 101 -6.77 -6.19 -8.86
CA THR A 101 -5.65 -5.33 -9.28
C THR A 101 -6.11 -3.93 -9.70
N GLN A 102 -7.42 -3.70 -9.86
CA GLN A 102 -8.00 -2.43 -10.31
C GLN A 102 -8.67 -1.65 -9.17
N ARG A 103 -9.12 -2.33 -8.12
CA ARG A 103 -9.73 -1.73 -6.92
C ARG A 103 -9.15 -2.35 -5.66
N ASN A 104 -8.00 -1.83 -5.24
CA ASN A 104 -7.34 -2.19 -4.00
C ASN A 104 -6.77 -0.95 -3.28
N HIS A 105 -6.60 -1.05 -1.97
CA HIS A 105 -6.12 0.05 -1.14
C HIS A 105 -4.73 0.54 -1.53
N ALA A 106 -3.86 -0.30 -2.09
CA ALA A 106 -2.52 0.14 -2.52
C ALA A 106 -2.58 1.14 -3.68
N MET A 107 -3.60 1.08 -4.55
CA MET A 107 -3.86 2.12 -5.56
C MET A 107 -4.22 3.46 -4.91
N VAL A 108 -5.10 3.44 -3.92
CA VAL A 108 -5.50 4.65 -3.19
C VAL A 108 -4.31 5.27 -2.46
N LEU A 109 -3.47 4.44 -1.84
CA LEU A 109 -2.25 4.87 -1.18
C LEU A 109 -1.25 5.47 -2.18
N ARG A 110 -1.04 4.83 -3.34
CA ARG A 110 -0.19 5.38 -4.41
C ARG A 110 -0.67 6.77 -4.80
N ASP A 111 -1.95 6.93 -5.12
CA ASP A 111 -2.50 8.19 -5.60
C ASP A 111 -2.38 9.29 -4.53
N PHE A 112 -2.66 8.93 -3.27
CA PHE A 112 -2.43 9.82 -2.13
C PHE A 112 -0.95 10.25 -2.03
N LEU A 113 0.00 9.31 -2.14
CA LEU A 113 1.43 9.61 -2.04
C LEU A 113 1.93 10.51 -3.18
N VAL A 114 1.49 10.29 -4.42
CA VAL A 114 1.84 11.15 -5.56
C VAL A 114 1.45 12.60 -5.27
N GLU A 115 0.22 12.82 -4.81
CA GLU A 115 -0.24 14.16 -4.44
C GLU A 115 0.58 14.80 -3.31
N GLN A 116 1.04 14.01 -2.33
CA GLN A 116 1.89 14.52 -1.23
C GLN A 116 3.34 14.82 -1.68
N VAL A 117 3.81 14.24 -2.78
CA VAL A 117 5.13 14.54 -3.35
C VAL A 117 5.09 15.79 -4.22
N ASP A 118 4.00 15.97 -4.98
CA ASP A 118 3.83 17.09 -5.91
C ASP A 118 3.32 18.37 -5.24
N ALA A 119 2.86 18.29 -3.98
CA ALA A 119 2.50 19.42 -3.12
C ALA A 119 3.71 20.04 -2.40
#